data_AF-A0A950X7I8-F1
#
_entry.id   AF-A0A950X7I8-F1
#
_cell.length_a   1.000
_cell.length_b   1.000
_cell.length_c   1.000
_cell.angle_alpha   90.00
_cell.angle_beta   90.00
_cell.angle_gamma   90.00
#
_symmetry.space_group_name_H-M   'P 1'
#
loop_
_entity.id
_entity.type
_entity.pdbx_description
1 polymer ?
#
loop_
_entity_poly.entity_id
_entity_poly.type
_entity_poly.pdbx_seq_one_letter_code
_entity_poly.pdbx_strand_id
1 'polypeptide(L)'
;MSFQKIRALLFACLLTAGCAYAQNRANFPWWNSPVAANIGLSDGQNQRIRQIVRSYRSRLFDARNNVQKAEGDLEDLLNDPNVNVQAARPVIERLAAARAESSRVFLEMSVQLRGVLTLDQWRELVKRWDEMKRKKPADTQVEP
;
A
#
# COMPACT_ATOMS: atom_id res chain seq x y z
N MET A 1 40.40 18.55 5.92
CA MET A 1 39.62 17.38 5.42
C MET A 1 38.58 17.90 4.43
N SER A 2 38.62 17.43 3.18
CA SER A 2 38.03 18.11 2.01
C SER A 2 36.51 17.93 1.87
N PHE A 3 35.79 19.04 1.65
CA PHE A 3 34.35 19.15 1.32
C PHE A 3 33.90 18.28 0.12
N GLN A 4 34.85 17.80 -0.67
CA GLN A 4 34.63 16.95 -1.83
C GLN A 4 34.16 15.53 -1.45
N LYS A 5 34.54 15.04 -0.26
CA LYS A 5 34.07 13.73 0.27
C LYS A 5 32.63 13.78 0.77
N ILE A 6 32.17 14.95 1.24
CA ILE A 6 30.82 15.17 1.78
C ILE A 6 29.78 15.25 0.65
N ARG A 7 30.13 15.86 -0.49
CA ARG A 7 29.28 15.89 -1.69
C ARG A 7 29.09 14.51 -2.33
N ALA A 8 30.11 13.66 -2.31
CA ALA A 8 30.03 12.28 -2.81
C ALA A 8 29.10 11.39 -1.96
N LEU A 9 29.04 11.63 -0.64
CA LEU A 9 28.18 10.87 0.28
C LEU A 9 26.69 11.26 0.18
N LEU A 10 26.38 12.52 -0.12
CA LEU A 10 24.99 12.98 -0.28
C LEU A 10 24.34 12.48 -1.59
N PHE A 11 25.11 12.24 -2.64
CA PHE A 11 24.60 11.61 -3.88
C PHE A 11 24.32 10.10 -3.72
N ALA A 12 25.04 9.42 -2.81
CA ALA A 12 24.87 7.99 -2.59
C ALA A 12 23.57 7.63 -1.81
N CYS A 13 23.02 8.55 -1.02
CA CYS A 13 21.75 8.32 -0.29
C CYS A 13 20.49 8.54 -1.13
N LEU A 14 20.57 9.28 -2.24
CA LEU A 14 19.42 9.51 -3.13
C LEU A 14 19.16 8.33 -4.09
N LEU A 15 20.16 7.49 -4.35
CA LEU A 15 20.02 6.31 -5.22
C LEU A 15 19.47 5.07 -4.49
N THR A 16 19.57 4.99 -3.16
CA THR A 16 19.03 3.84 -2.39
C THR A 16 17.54 3.98 -2.07
N ALA A 17 16.98 5.19 -2.07
CA ALA A 17 15.56 5.42 -1.86
C ALA A 17 14.67 4.90 -3.00
N GLY A 18 15.20 4.79 -4.22
CA GLY A 18 14.45 4.28 -5.39
C GLY A 18 14.15 2.78 -5.35
N CYS A 19 15.01 1.98 -4.70
CA CYS A 19 14.86 0.53 -4.67
C CYS A 19 13.85 0.02 -3.63
N ALA A 20 13.55 0.82 -2.58
CA ALA A 20 12.64 0.40 -1.51
C ALA A 20 11.17 0.38 -1.94
N TYR A 21 10.77 1.19 -2.92
CA TYR A 21 9.38 1.22 -3.41
C TYR A 21 9.06 0.15 -4.46
N ALA A 22 10.07 -0.54 -5.00
CA ALA A 22 9.88 -1.59 -6.00
C ALA A 22 9.51 -2.97 -5.40
N GLN A 23 9.67 -3.17 -4.08
CA GLN A 23 9.63 -4.52 -3.49
C GLN A 23 8.34 -4.90 -2.76
N ASN A 24 7.34 -4.01 -2.66
CA ASN A 24 6.11 -4.38 -1.94
C ASN A 24 5.16 -5.23 -2.79
N ARG A 25 5.54 -6.50 -2.99
CA ARG A 25 4.69 -7.57 -3.56
C ARG A 25 3.60 -8.05 -2.59
N ALA A 26 3.60 -7.60 -1.33
CA ALA A 26 2.57 -7.97 -0.36
C ALA A 26 1.36 -7.02 -0.39
N ASN A 27 1.54 -5.81 -0.92
CA ASN A 27 0.57 -4.72 -0.82
C ASN A 27 0.01 -4.29 -2.18
N PHE A 28 -0.66 -5.21 -2.89
CA PHE A 28 -1.31 -4.85 -4.16
C PHE A 28 -2.70 -5.48 -4.36
N PRO A 29 -3.73 -4.69 -4.74
CA PRO A 29 -5.11 -5.15 -4.82
C PRO A 29 -5.44 -5.88 -6.15
N TRP A 30 -4.74 -6.97 -6.43
CA TRP A 30 -4.87 -7.68 -7.72
C TRP A 30 -6.25 -8.26 -8.00
N TRP A 31 -7.03 -8.59 -6.98
CA TRP A 31 -8.36 -9.20 -7.12
C TRP A 31 -9.39 -8.29 -7.81
N ASN A 32 -9.12 -6.98 -7.85
CA ASN A 32 -9.93 -5.99 -8.56
C ASN A 32 -9.29 -5.55 -9.89
N SER A 33 -8.22 -6.22 -10.32
CA SER A 33 -7.42 -5.81 -11.48
C SER A 33 -7.59 -6.76 -12.66
N PRO A 34 -7.49 -6.28 -13.91
CA PRO A 34 -7.48 -7.14 -15.09
C PRO A 34 -6.40 -8.23 -15.07
N VAL A 35 -5.32 -8.09 -14.28
CA VAL A 35 -4.27 -9.14 -14.19
C VAL A 35 -4.77 -10.45 -13.58
N ALA A 36 -5.87 -10.42 -12.84
CA ALA A 36 -6.49 -11.64 -12.32
C ALA A 36 -7.18 -12.45 -13.42
N ALA A 37 -7.48 -11.82 -14.56
CA ALA A 37 -8.01 -12.53 -15.72
C ALA A 37 -6.93 -13.44 -16.33
N ASN A 38 -7.36 -14.57 -16.89
CA ASN A 38 -6.53 -15.44 -17.71
C ASN A 38 -5.29 -16.01 -17.01
N ILE A 39 -5.30 -16.17 -15.68
CA ILE A 39 -4.31 -16.97 -14.94
C ILE A 39 -4.77 -18.43 -14.72
N GLY A 40 -5.84 -18.85 -15.40
CA GLY A 40 -6.37 -20.21 -15.31
C GLY A 40 -7.04 -20.54 -13.97
N LEU A 41 -7.80 -19.60 -13.40
CA LEU A 41 -8.60 -19.86 -12.20
C LEU A 41 -9.74 -20.82 -12.49
N SER A 42 -9.90 -21.87 -11.67
CA SER A 42 -11.10 -22.71 -11.73
C SER A 42 -12.33 -21.98 -11.18
N ASP A 43 -13.53 -22.49 -11.49
CA ASP A 43 -14.78 -21.94 -10.95
C ASP A 43 -14.82 -21.95 -9.42
N GLY A 44 -14.28 -23.00 -8.80
CA GLY A 44 -14.15 -23.10 -7.36
C GLY A 44 -13.19 -22.05 -6.76
N GLN A 45 -12.06 -21.77 -7.43
CA GLN A 45 -11.15 -20.71 -7.02
C GLN A 45 -11.81 -19.33 -7.14
N ASN A 46 -12.50 -19.08 -8.26
CA ASN A 46 -13.24 -17.85 -8.50
C ASN A 46 -14.32 -17.62 -7.43
N GLN A 47 -15.06 -18.67 -7.05
CA GLN A 47 -16.07 -18.60 -6.00
C GLN A 47 -15.45 -18.26 -4.64
N ARG A 48 -14.36 -18.95 -4.24
CA ARG A 48 -13.67 -18.70 -2.97
C ARG A 48 -13.11 -17.27 -2.91
N ILE A 49 -12.48 -16.80 -3.98
CA ILE A 49 -11.98 -15.41 -4.06
C ILE A 49 -13.12 -14.41 -3.84
N ARG A 50 -14.26 -14.58 -4.53
CA ARG A 50 -15.42 -13.68 -4.34
C ARG A 50 -15.96 -13.71 -2.92
N GLN A 51 -15.98 -14.88 -2.27
CA GLN A 51 -16.42 -15.02 -0.87
C GLN A 51 -15.47 -14.29 0.09
N ILE A 52 -14.16 -14.48 -0.06
CA ILE A 52 -13.14 -13.79 0.75
C ILE A 52 -13.24 -12.26 0.55
N VAL A 53 -13.28 -11.79 -0.70
CA VAL A 53 -13.41 -10.34 -0.97
C VAL A 53 -14.69 -9.80 -0.33
N ARG A 54 -15.82 -10.53 -0.42
CA ARG A 54 -17.08 -10.11 0.18
C ARG A 54 -17.01 -10.02 1.71
N SER A 55 -16.38 -10.99 2.38
CA SER A 55 -16.27 -11.00 3.84
C SER A 55 -15.38 -9.88 4.41
N TYR A 56 -14.46 -9.35 3.60
CA TYR A 56 -13.55 -8.27 3.99
C TYR A 56 -14.00 -6.87 3.57
N ARG A 57 -15.01 -6.73 2.70
CA ARG A 57 -15.43 -5.43 2.15
C ARG A 57 -15.72 -4.37 3.23
N SER A 58 -16.57 -4.69 4.22
CA SER A 58 -16.89 -3.75 5.31
C SER A 58 -15.64 -3.40 6.11
N ARG A 59 -14.90 -4.41 6.57
CA ARG A 59 -13.68 -4.22 7.38
C ARG A 59 -12.64 -3.33 6.68
N LEU A 60 -12.45 -3.50 5.36
CA LEU A 60 -11.55 -2.65 4.58
C LEU A 60 -12.06 -1.22 4.44
N PHE A 61 -13.37 -1.04 4.28
CA PHE A 61 -13.99 0.29 4.22
C PHE A 61 -13.84 1.00 5.58
N ASP A 62 -14.22 0.33 6.66
CA ASP A 62 -14.16 0.87 8.02
C ASP A 62 -12.72 1.23 8.41
N ALA A 63 -11.75 0.35 8.12
CA ALA A 63 -10.34 0.61 8.44
C ALA A 63 -9.78 1.81 7.67
N ARG A 64 -10.15 1.99 6.39
CA ARG A 64 -9.74 3.15 5.59
C ARG A 64 -10.38 4.43 6.08
N ASN A 65 -11.68 4.40 6.42
CA ASN A 65 -12.37 5.57 6.98
C ASN A 65 -11.76 5.98 8.33
N ASN A 66 -11.34 5.01 9.15
CA ASN A 66 -10.66 5.29 10.41
C ASN A 66 -9.31 5.99 10.20
N VAL A 67 -8.56 5.59 9.16
CA VAL A 67 -7.33 6.30 8.76
C VAL A 67 -7.68 7.72 8.33
N GLN A 68 -8.62 7.90 7.41
CA GLN A 68 -9.02 9.22 6.91
C GLN A 68 -9.48 10.16 8.02
N LYS A 69 -10.28 9.65 8.97
CA LYS A 69 -10.72 10.40 10.14
C LYS A 69 -9.54 10.83 11.01
N ALA A 70 -8.61 9.92 11.32
CA ALA A 70 -7.45 10.25 12.15
C ALA A 70 -6.46 11.18 11.43
N GLU A 71 -6.39 11.14 10.09
CA GLU A 71 -5.63 12.10 9.28
C GLU A 71 -6.28 13.49 9.35
N GLY A 72 -7.61 13.58 9.26
CA GLY A 72 -8.34 14.84 9.47
C GLY A 72 -8.14 15.42 10.87
N ASP A 73 -8.24 14.60 11.92
CA ASP A 73 -7.98 15.04 13.30
C ASP A 73 -6.56 15.61 13.47
N LEU A 74 -5.56 15.04 12.77
CA LEU A 74 -4.19 15.54 12.78
C LEU A 74 -4.05 16.83 11.99
N GLU A 75 -4.68 16.92 10.83
CA GLU A 75 -4.71 18.12 9.99
C GLU A 75 -5.32 19.31 10.74
N ASP A 76 -6.45 19.10 11.41
CA ASP A 76 -7.10 20.11 12.25
C ASP A 76 -6.16 20.63 13.35
N LEU A 77 -5.43 19.73 14.03
CA LEU A 77 -4.47 20.09 15.07
C LEU A 77 -3.28 20.89 14.52
N LEU A 78 -2.80 20.56 13.32
CA LEU A 78 -1.68 21.25 12.68
C LEU A 78 -2.08 22.61 12.13
N ASN A 79 -3.35 22.79 11.76
CA ASN A 79 -3.91 24.04 11.27
C ASN A 79 -4.40 24.97 12.40
N ASP A 80 -4.36 24.52 13.66
CA ASP A 80 -4.66 25.36 14.82
C ASP A 80 -3.58 26.46 14.99
N PRO A 81 -3.96 27.76 15.06
CA PRO A 81 -3.01 28.86 15.28
C PRO A 81 -2.16 28.72 16.55
N ASN A 82 -2.64 27.97 17.55
CA ASN A 82 -1.96 27.71 18.82
C ASN A 82 -1.84 26.20 19.06
N VAL A 83 -1.03 25.52 18.24
CA VAL A 83 -0.80 24.07 18.32
C VAL A 83 -0.47 23.61 19.76
N ASN A 84 -1.38 22.80 20.33
CA ASN A 84 -1.16 22.16 21.63
C ASN A 84 -0.41 20.84 21.45
N VAL A 85 0.91 20.88 21.62
CA VAL A 85 1.81 19.72 21.45
C VAL A 85 1.45 18.58 22.41
N GLN A 86 0.97 18.87 23.61
CA GLN A 86 0.54 17.87 24.58
C GLN A 86 -0.74 17.15 24.12
N ALA A 87 -1.66 17.86 23.49
CA ALA A 87 -2.87 17.30 22.89
C ALA A 87 -2.60 16.51 21.60
N ALA A 88 -1.45 16.72 20.95
CA ALA A 88 -1.07 16.00 19.72
C ALA A 88 -0.79 14.51 19.95
N ARG A 89 -0.27 14.13 21.13
CA ARG A 89 0.11 12.74 21.42
C ARG A 89 -1.02 11.74 21.17
N PRO A 90 -2.23 11.87 21.74
CA PRO A 90 -3.31 10.92 21.49
C PRO A 90 -3.80 10.89 20.04
N VAL A 91 -3.71 12.01 19.31
CA VAL A 91 -4.06 12.07 17.87
C VAL A 91 -3.06 11.28 17.04
N ILE A 92 -1.76 11.45 17.32
CA ILE A 92 -0.67 10.68 16.68
C ILE A 92 -0.84 9.18 16.92
N GLU A 93 -1.09 8.77 18.17
CA GLU A 93 -1.30 7.35 18.50
C GLU A 93 -2.52 6.77 17.78
N ARG A 94 -3.63 7.52 17.69
CA ARG A 94 -4.82 7.09 16.96
C ARG A 94 -4.52 6.89 15.47
N LEU A 95 -3.80 7.82 14.85
CA LEU A 95 -3.41 7.72 13.45
C LEU A 95 -2.47 6.54 13.19
N ALA A 96 -1.47 6.35 14.06
CA ALA A 96 -0.56 5.21 13.98
C ALA A 96 -1.32 3.88 14.08
N ALA A 97 -2.22 3.75 15.07
CA ALA A 97 -3.06 2.58 15.25
C ALA A 97 -3.99 2.33 14.05
N ALA A 98 -4.63 3.37 13.51
CA ALA A 98 -5.51 3.27 12.35
C ALA A 98 -4.75 2.77 11.09
N ARG A 99 -3.53 3.28 10.85
CA ARG A 99 -2.69 2.83 9.74
C ARG A 99 -2.23 1.39 9.90
N ALA A 100 -1.86 1.00 11.13
CA ALA A 100 -1.51 -0.38 11.45
C ALA A 100 -2.69 -1.33 11.21
N GLU A 101 -3.88 -0.95 11.67
CA GLU A 101 -5.11 -1.74 11.50
C GLU A 101 -5.51 -1.86 10.02
N SER A 102 -5.49 -0.76 9.25
CA SER A 102 -5.76 -0.81 7.81
C SER A 102 -4.79 -1.73 7.08
N SER A 103 -3.50 -1.66 7.42
CA SER A 103 -2.49 -2.58 6.87
C SER A 103 -2.77 -4.02 7.27
N ARG A 104 -3.12 -4.28 8.53
CA ARG A 104 -3.43 -5.62 9.03
C ARG A 104 -4.61 -6.23 8.27
N VAL A 105 -5.74 -5.52 8.16
CA VAL A 105 -6.94 -6.01 7.46
C VAL A 105 -6.64 -6.31 5.99
N PHE A 106 -5.89 -5.43 5.33
CA PHE A 106 -5.47 -5.62 3.95
C PHE A 106 -4.58 -6.86 3.78
N LEU A 107 -3.57 -7.01 4.64
CA LEU A 107 -2.60 -8.11 4.56
C LEU A 107 -3.25 -9.45 4.90
N GLU A 108 -4.14 -9.50 5.89
CA GLU A 108 -4.92 -10.70 6.20
C GLU A 108 -5.73 -11.18 5.01
N MET A 109 -6.46 -10.28 4.34
CA MET A 109 -7.21 -10.64 3.14
C MET A 109 -6.27 -11.11 2.03
N SER A 110 -5.15 -10.41 1.84
CA SER A 110 -4.17 -10.74 0.80
C SER A 110 -3.57 -12.14 0.99
N VAL A 111 -3.27 -12.53 2.24
CA VAL A 111 -2.80 -13.88 2.57
C VAL A 111 -3.88 -14.93 2.31
N GLN A 112 -5.14 -14.68 2.68
CA GLN A 112 -6.23 -15.61 2.37
C GLN A 112 -6.44 -15.79 0.87
N LEU A 113 -6.44 -14.70 0.10
CA LEU A 113 -6.56 -14.76 -1.36
C LEU A 113 -5.36 -15.49 -1.99
N ARG A 114 -4.15 -15.25 -1.50
CA ARG A 114 -2.95 -15.99 -1.92
C ARG A 114 -3.11 -17.49 -1.68
N GLY A 115 -3.74 -17.90 -0.58
CA GLY A 115 -4.00 -19.30 -0.25
C GLY A 115 -4.95 -20.03 -1.20
N VAL A 116 -5.71 -19.32 -2.04
CA VAL A 116 -6.60 -19.94 -3.05
C VAL A 116 -5.84 -20.34 -4.32
N LEU A 117 -4.74 -19.65 -4.61
CA LEU A 117 -3.96 -19.81 -5.84
C LEU A 117 -2.91 -20.92 -5.71
N THR A 118 -2.66 -21.65 -6.81
CA THR A 118 -1.44 -22.46 -6.93
C THR A 118 -0.21 -21.56 -6.98
N LEU A 119 0.97 -22.15 -6.76
CA LEU A 119 2.23 -21.40 -6.86
C LEU A 119 2.46 -20.82 -8.25
N ASP A 120 2.12 -21.57 -9.31
CA ASP A 120 2.31 -21.12 -10.69
C ASP A 120 1.34 -19.99 -11.06
N GLN A 121 0.08 -20.11 -10.66
CA GLN A 121 -0.90 -19.03 -10.82
C GLN A 121 -0.44 -17.74 -10.12
N TRP A 122 0.12 -17.86 -8.90
CA TRP A 122 0.67 -16.72 -8.17
C TRP A 122 1.87 -16.08 -8.87
N ARG A 123 2.81 -16.89 -9.37
CA ARG A 123 3.99 -16.39 -10.10
C ARG A 123 3.57 -15.65 -11.36
N GLU A 124 2.64 -16.20 -12.11
CA GLU A 124 2.11 -15.57 -13.32
C GLU A 124 1.39 -14.25 -12.99
N LEU A 125 0.59 -14.23 -11.94
CA LEU A 125 -0.06 -13.01 -11.46
C LEU A 125 0.95 -11.92 -11.07
N VAL A 126 2.00 -12.24 -10.32
CA VAL A 126 3.06 -11.28 -9.95
C VAL A 126 3.77 -10.75 -11.19
N LYS A 127 4.14 -11.63 -12.13
CA LYS A 127 4.79 -11.24 -13.38
C LYS A 127 3.93 -10.23 -14.16
N ARG A 128 2.63 -10.53 -14.34
CA ARG A 128 1.70 -9.64 -15.06
C ARG A 128 1.48 -8.32 -14.34
N TRP A 129 1.44 -8.33 -13.01
CA TRP A 129 1.34 -7.12 -12.21
C TRP A 129 2.57 -6.21 -12.40
N ASP A 130 3.77 -6.80 -12.38
CA ASP A 130 5.02 -6.07 -12.63
C ASP A 130 5.08 -5.51 -14.06
N GLU A 131 4.52 -6.23 -15.04
CA GLU A 131 4.37 -5.74 -16.43
C GLU A 131 3.37 -4.58 -16.54
N MET A 132 2.21 -4.67 -15.87
CA MET A 132 1.23 -3.59 -15.84
C MET A 132 1.83 -2.32 -15.25
N LYS A 133 2.52 -2.43 -14.11
CA LYS A 133 3.17 -1.29 -13.44
C LYS A 133 4.22 -0.61 -14.33
N ARG A 134 4.97 -1.40 -15.12
CA ARG A 134 5.95 -0.86 -16.08
C ARG A 134 5.31 -0.18 -17.28
N LYS A 135 4.13 -0.63 -17.72
CA LYS A 135 3.42 -0.08 -18.89
C LYS A 135 2.62 1.19 -18.58
N LYS A 136 2.30 1.47 -17.31
CA LYS A 136 1.67 2.73 -16.93
C LYS A 136 2.69 3.85 -17.22
N PRO A 137 2.42 4.79 -18.17
CA PRO A 137 3.38 5.84 -18.49
C PRO A 137 3.71 6.64 -17.23
N ALA A 138 4.95 7.13 -17.13
CA ALA A 138 5.43 8.00 -16.06
C ALA A 138 4.83 9.42 -16.20
N ASP A 139 3.52 9.49 -16.39
CA ASP A 139 2.79 10.71 -16.75
C ASP A 139 2.38 11.44 -15.47
N THR A 140 3.40 11.95 -14.77
CA THR A 140 3.28 13.06 -13.81
C THR A 140 4.64 13.73 -13.66
N GLN A 141 5.36 13.95 -14.76
CA GLN A 141 6.17 15.14 -14.84
C GLN A 141 5.21 16.26 -15.20
N VAL A 142 4.69 16.94 -14.17
CA VAL A 142 4.09 18.27 -14.38
C VAL A 142 5.27 19.15 -14.79
N GLU A 143 5.33 19.54 -16.06
CA GLU A 143 6.25 20.61 -16.50
C GLU A 143 5.99 21.86 -15.63
N PRO A 144 7.05 22.58 -15.24
CA PRO A 144 7.00 23.64 -14.23
C PRO A 144 6.05 24.79 -14.58
#